data_AF-A0A1H4ISV0-F1
#
_entry.id   AF-A0A1H4ISV0-F1
#
_cell.length_a   1.000
_cell.length_b   1.000
_cell.length_c   1.000
_cell.angle_alpha   90.00
_cell.angle_beta   90.00
_cell.angle_gamma   90.00
#
_symmetry.space_group_name_H-M   'P 1'
#
loop_
_entity.id
_entity.type
_entity.pdbx_description
1 polymer ?
#
loop_
_entity_poly.entity_id
_entity_poly.type
_entity_poly.pdbx_seq_one_letter_code
_entity_poly.pdbx_strand_id
1 'polypeptide(L)'
;MIRKIITISVFVFASTQYCYSQLDANSVIGLPNASDDTEMNNLTGANEGSLLYNSSQKNIFFFDGTNWTSPSSLGSNLYSINGTLSSSRTVNGGGNSLTLNNLNTFQLFTNTASQFFSVGAMQFSSTGSTIQVTGTFGVEINAIANGITLNGNTSVSNNLSVTGSFADSSGSTGTNGQILTSTVTGTQWNDPATAEVVNQVSNYTLTANDNGKVFTFNSTGNLTLTVPSGLPIGFNISIYQINTGRVTISGAGGVSILNRLSRFTTAGQHAGAGLVSTSTNNFHLTGDLRL
;
A
#
# COMPACT_ATOMS: atom_id res chain seq x y z
N MET A 1 -26.62 48.88 116.26
CA MET A 1 -25.81 49.69 115.32
C MET A 1 -25.02 48.71 114.47
N ILE A 2 -25.19 48.69 113.14
CA ILE A 2 -24.21 48.36 112.08
C ILE A 2 -24.97 48.13 110.76
N ARG A 3 -24.37 48.65 109.69
CA ARG A 3 -24.96 49.11 108.43
C ARG A 3 -25.01 48.02 107.34
N LYS A 4 -25.93 48.27 106.41
CA LYS A 4 -26.18 47.61 105.11
C LYS A 4 -24.91 47.33 104.30
N ILE A 5 -24.95 46.25 103.51
CA ILE A 5 -24.37 46.20 102.16
C ILE A 5 -25.45 45.62 101.24
N ILE A 6 -25.79 46.36 100.18
CA ILE A 6 -26.71 45.93 99.12
C ILE A 6 -25.85 45.54 97.92
N THR A 7 -25.95 44.29 97.49
CA THR A 7 -25.31 43.79 96.27
C THR A 7 -26.36 43.78 95.16
N ILE A 8 -26.18 44.61 94.13
CA ILE A 8 -26.98 44.56 92.90
C ILE A 8 -26.22 43.71 91.90
N SER A 9 -26.78 42.55 91.56
CA SER A 9 -26.29 41.70 90.49
C SER A 9 -27.01 42.07 89.19
N VAL A 10 -26.28 42.63 88.24
CA VAL A 10 -26.79 42.93 86.89
C VAL A 10 -26.53 41.72 86.01
N PHE A 11 -27.60 41.06 85.56
CA PHE A 11 -27.53 40.02 84.53
C PHE A 11 -27.59 40.67 83.16
N VAL A 12 -26.52 40.56 82.38
CA VAL A 12 -26.48 41.00 80.97
C VAL A 12 -26.78 39.79 80.10
N PHE A 13 -27.97 39.76 79.50
CA PHE A 13 -28.30 38.81 78.45
C PHE A 13 -27.78 39.34 77.11
N ALA A 14 -26.67 38.80 76.62
CA ALA A 14 -26.23 39.01 75.24
C ALA A 14 -26.88 37.95 74.35
N SER A 15 -27.93 38.32 73.61
CA SER A 15 -28.48 37.45 72.57
C SER A 15 -27.61 37.55 71.32
N THR A 16 -26.91 36.48 70.96
CA THR A 16 -26.24 36.36 69.66
C THR A 16 -27.30 36.12 68.58
N GLN A 17 -27.78 37.19 67.96
CA GLN A 17 -28.67 37.12 66.80
C GLN A 17 -27.84 36.65 65.60
N TYR A 18 -28.12 35.45 65.09
CA TYR A 18 -27.66 35.05 63.76
C TYR A 18 -28.54 35.75 62.72
N CYS A 19 -28.07 36.86 62.17
CA CYS A 19 -28.73 37.48 61.03
C CYS A 19 -28.40 36.67 59.77
N TYR A 20 -29.41 36.02 59.19
CA TYR A 20 -29.33 35.56 57.81
C TYR A 20 -29.71 36.73 56.91
N SER A 21 -28.72 37.43 56.35
CA SER A 21 -28.98 38.39 55.27
C SER A 21 -29.24 37.60 54.00
N GLN A 22 -30.50 37.52 53.58
CA GLN A 22 -30.86 37.00 52.27
C GLN A 22 -30.56 38.08 51.23
N LEU A 23 -29.80 37.74 50.19
CA LEU A 23 -29.66 38.63 49.03
C LEU A 23 -31.03 38.76 48.35
N ASP A 24 -31.39 39.97 47.96
CA ASP A 24 -32.62 40.20 47.19
C ASP A 24 -32.60 39.33 45.92
N ALA A 25 -33.77 38.82 45.53
CA ALA A 25 -33.90 37.86 44.44
C ALA A 25 -33.39 38.38 43.08
N ASN A 26 -33.30 39.70 42.91
CA ASN A 26 -32.75 40.35 41.73
C ASN A 26 -31.41 41.07 42.02
N SER A 27 -30.84 40.90 43.21
CA SER A 27 -29.57 41.54 43.57
C SER A 27 -28.42 40.89 42.82
N VAL A 28 -27.71 41.68 42.05
CA VAL A 28 -26.40 41.30 41.50
C VAL A 28 -25.36 41.59 42.57
N ILE A 29 -24.56 40.59 42.97
CA ILE A 29 -23.42 40.81 43.86
C ILE A 29 -22.33 41.50 43.04
N GLY A 30 -21.98 42.72 43.42
CA GLY A 30 -20.78 43.38 42.92
C GLY A 30 -19.53 42.73 43.53
N LEU A 31 -18.52 42.47 42.71
CA LEU A 31 -17.21 42.09 43.22
C LEU A 31 -16.45 43.34 43.66
N PRO A 32 -15.60 43.27 44.70
CA PRO A 32 -14.60 44.29 44.97
C PRO A 32 -13.83 44.62 43.69
N ASN A 33 -13.56 45.90 43.42
CA ASN A 33 -12.90 46.33 42.19
C ASN A 33 -11.50 46.86 42.49
N ALA A 34 -10.52 46.44 41.70
CA ALA A 34 -9.21 47.09 41.62
C ALA A 34 -9.13 47.89 40.31
N SER A 35 -8.55 49.08 40.39
CA SER A 35 -8.31 49.95 39.23
C SER A 35 -7.25 49.37 38.31
N ASP A 36 -6.25 48.67 38.84
CA ASP A 36 -5.16 48.04 38.10
C ASP A 36 -4.53 46.85 38.84
N ASP A 37 -3.49 46.27 38.24
CA ASP A 37 -2.74 45.13 38.78
C ASP A 37 -1.97 45.48 40.06
N THR A 38 -1.57 46.74 40.22
CA THR A 38 -0.81 47.19 41.39
C THR A 38 -1.72 47.25 42.62
N GLU A 39 -2.91 47.82 42.47
CA GLU A 39 -3.91 47.85 43.53
C GLU A 39 -4.34 46.44 43.93
N MET A 40 -4.65 45.59 42.94
CA MET A 40 -5.00 44.19 43.15
C MET A 40 -3.93 43.43 43.97
N ASN A 41 -2.66 43.51 43.55
CA ASN A 41 -1.57 42.76 44.20
C ASN A 41 -1.15 43.31 45.58
N ASN A 42 -1.53 44.55 45.91
CA ASN A 42 -1.26 45.15 47.22
C ASN A 42 -2.39 44.95 48.24
N LEU A 43 -3.48 44.26 47.88
CA LEU A 43 -4.57 43.95 48.80
C LEU A 43 -4.06 43.07 49.95
N THR A 44 -4.22 43.55 51.18
CA THR A 44 -3.88 42.81 52.40
C THR A 44 -5.15 42.14 52.95
N GLY A 45 -5.08 40.84 53.26
CA GLY A 45 -6.22 40.08 53.79
C GLY A 45 -7.04 39.28 52.77
N ALA A 46 -6.57 39.15 51.52
CA ALA A 46 -7.14 38.17 50.59
C ALA A 46 -6.90 36.74 51.11
N ASN A 47 -7.98 35.95 51.20
CA ASN A 47 -7.92 34.51 51.48
C ASN A 47 -8.08 33.72 50.18
N GLU A 48 -7.56 32.49 50.11
CA GLU A 48 -7.80 31.60 48.97
C GLU A 48 -9.30 31.54 48.62
N GLY A 49 -9.64 31.72 47.35
CA GLY A 49 -11.02 31.80 46.86
C GLY A 49 -11.65 33.20 46.89
N SER A 50 -10.94 34.22 47.40
CA SER A 50 -11.39 35.62 47.32
C SER A 50 -11.56 36.04 45.86
N LEU A 51 -12.63 36.77 45.54
CA LEU A 51 -12.97 37.22 44.19
C LEU A 51 -12.92 38.74 44.09
N LEU A 52 -12.44 39.24 42.96
CA LEU A 52 -12.28 40.66 42.67
C LEU A 52 -12.44 40.89 41.16
N TYR A 53 -12.91 42.07 40.75
CA TYR A 53 -12.88 42.49 39.35
C TYR A 53 -11.74 43.49 39.13
N ASN A 54 -10.85 43.20 38.17
CA ASN A 54 -9.80 44.14 37.76
C ASN A 54 -10.29 44.94 36.56
N SER A 55 -10.54 46.23 36.77
CA SER A 55 -11.14 47.10 35.75
C SER A 55 -10.20 47.46 34.59
N SER A 56 -8.88 47.45 34.80
CA SER A 56 -7.89 47.62 33.73
C SER A 56 -7.87 46.40 32.79
N GLN A 57 -7.87 45.20 33.37
CA GLN A 57 -7.84 43.94 32.62
C GLN A 57 -9.23 43.47 32.15
N LYS A 58 -10.30 44.13 32.61
CA LYS A 58 -11.71 43.81 32.32
C LYS A 58 -12.05 42.34 32.60
N ASN A 59 -11.50 41.79 33.68
CA ASN A 59 -11.69 40.38 34.03
C ASN A 59 -11.87 40.18 35.54
N ILE A 60 -12.50 39.08 35.89
CA ILE A 60 -12.63 38.62 37.28
C ILE A 60 -11.35 37.85 37.65
N PHE A 61 -10.85 38.08 38.85
CA PHE A 61 -9.72 37.41 39.46
C PHE A 61 -10.16 36.66 40.71
N PHE A 62 -9.54 35.52 40.94
CA PHE A 62 -9.62 34.79 42.19
C PHE A 62 -8.22 34.65 42.81
N PHE A 63 -8.13 34.75 44.12
CA PHE A 63 -6.88 34.56 44.84
C PHE A 63 -6.64 33.06 45.07
N ASP A 64 -5.51 32.53 44.61
CA ASP A 64 -5.15 31.09 44.74
C ASP A 64 -4.44 30.74 46.05
N GLY A 65 -4.40 31.68 47.00
CA GLY A 65 -3.65 31.59 48.24
C GLY A 65 -2.27 32.25 48.18
N THR A 66 -1.74 32.52 46.98
CA THR A 66 -0.44 33.20 46.78
C THR A 66 -0.55 34.40 45.83
N ASN A 67 -1.24 34.25 44.71
CA ASN A 67 -1.38 35.26 43.66
C ASN A 67 -2.84 35.45 43.26
N TRP A 68 -3.13 36.63 42.71
CA TRP A 68 -4.37 36.86 41.97
C TRP A 68 -4.25 36.23 40.58
N THR A 69 -5.09 35.25 40.31
CA THR A 69 -5.18 34.60 39.00
C THR A 69 -6.57 34.87 38.43
N SER A 70 -6.66 35.23 37.16
CA SER A 70 -7.96 35.21 36.50
C SER A 70 -8.22 33.82 35.96
N PRO A 71 -9.50 33.45 35.75
CA PRO A 71 -9.87 32.55 34.67
C PRO A 71 -9.51 33.28 33.38
N SER A 72 -8.22 33.43 33.10
CA SER A 72 -7.77 34.05 31.89
C SER A 72 -8.17 33.14 30.75
N SER A 73 -8.49 33.80 29.65
CA SER A 73 -8.51 33.30 28.28
C SER A 73 -7.16 32.71 27.81
N LEU A 74 -6.37 32.12 28.72
CA LEU A 74 -5.06 31.51 28.51
C LEU A 74 -5.07 29.99 28.73
N GLY A 75 -6.25 29.37 28.78
CA GLY A 75 -6.40 28.08 28.10
C GLY A 75 -6.35 28.38 26.61
N SER A 76 -5.19 28.24 25.98
CA SER A 76 -5.05 28.30 24.52
C SER A 76 -5.87 27.17 23.90
N ASN A 77 -7.19 27.34 23.83
CA ASN A 77 -8.05 26.43 23.10
C ASN A 77 -7.53 26.34 21.67
N LEU A 78 -7.71 25.18 21.05
CA LEU A 78 -7.32 24.97 19.66
C LEU A 78 -8.07 25.89 18.69
N TYR A 79 -9.14 26.53 19.17
CA TYR A 79 -9.97 27.46 18.41
C TYR A 79 -10.10 28.80 19.16
N SER A 80 -10.07 29.89 18.39
CA SER A 80 -10.54 31.20 18.84
C SER A 80 -12.08 31.28 18.67
N ILE A 81 -12.70 32.36 19.14
CA ILE A 81 -14.17 32.57 19.05
C ILE A 81 -14.74 32.41 17.63
N ASN A 82 -13.92 32.62 16.59
CA ASN A 82 -14.30 32.50 15.18
C ASN A 82 -13.55 31.37 14.44
N GLY A 83 -12.85 30.48 15.15
CA GLY A 83 -12.10 29.37 14.57
C GLY A 83 -10.80 29.75 13.84
N THR A 84 -10.52 31.05 13.65
CA THR A 84 -9.29 31.54 13.02
C THR A 84 -8.15 31.64 14.03
N LEU A 85 -7.04 30.96 13.76
CA LEU A 85 -5.82 31.09 14.57
C LEU A 85 -5.13 32.42 14.30
N SER A 86 -4.70 33.12 15.36
CA SER A 86 -3.86 34.34 15.27
C SER A 86 -2.36 34.04 15.22
N SER A 87 -1.96 32.81 15.55
CA SER A 87 -0.60 32.28 15.44
C SER A 87 -0.63 30.75 15.48
N SER A 88 0.49 30.09 15.20
CA SER A 88 0.59 28.63 15.25
C SER A 88 0.21 28.06 16.62
N ARG A 89 -0.30 26.83 16.64
CA ARG A 89 -0.68 26.09 17.85
C ARG A 89 -0.15 24.66 17.76
N THR A 90 0.18 24.07 18.91
CA THR A 90 0.62 22.68 19.02
C THR A 90 -0.22 21.98 20.08
N VAL A 91 -0.75 20.79 19.76
CA VAL A 91 -1.30 19.87 20.78
C VAL A 91 -0.16 18.97 21.24
N ASN A 92 0.28 19.13 22.48
CA ASN A 92 1.23 18.19 23.10
C ASN A 92 0.46 17.14 23.91
N GLY A 93 0.48 15.88 23.46
CA GLY A 93 -0.21 14.78 24.14
C GLY A 93 0.46 14.32 25.44
N GLY A 94 1.71 14.71 25.71
CA GLY A 94 2.43 14.31 26.93
C GLY A 94 2.57 12.80 27.10
N GLY A 95 2.60 12.03 26.00
CA GLY A 95 2.59 10.56 26.02
C GLY A 95 1.20 9.92 25.98
N ASN A 96 0.12 10.70 26.02
CA ASN A 96 -1.25 10.23 25.91
C ASN A 96 -1.76 10.26 24.46
N SER A 97 -2.83 9.52 24.21
CA SER A 97 -3.51 9.49 22.90
C SER A 97 -4.47 10.67 22.73
N LEU A 98 -4.52 11.24 21.53
CA LEU A 98 -5.63 12.07 21.06
C LEU A 98 -6.49 11.24 20.11
N THR A 99 -7.74 10.97 20.50
CA THR A 99 -8.68 10.18 19.68
C THR A 99 -9.84 11.05 19.22
N LEU A 100 -10.17 10.99 17.93
CA LEU A 100 -11.35 11.60 17.33
C LEU A 100 -12.28 10.49 16.84
N ASN A 101 -13.42 10.30 17.51
CA ASN A 101 -14.36 9.22 17.21
C ASN A 101 -15.77 9.75 16.90
N ASN A 102 -16.57 8.94 16.21
CA ASN A 102 -17.95 9.26 15.82
C ASN A 102 -18.11 10.58 15.03
N LEU A 103 -17.11 10.91 14.22
CA LEU A 103 -17.18 12.02 13.28
C LEU A 103 -17.86 11.58 11.98
N ASN A 104 -18.70 12.45 11.40
CA ASN A 104 -19.21 12.24 10.04
C ASN A 104 -18.08 12.36 9.01
N THR A 105 -17.22 13.37 9.16
CA THR A 105 -16.05 13.61 8.32
C THR A 105 -14.92 14.23 9.16
N PHE A 106 -13.68 13.98 8.74
CA PHE A 106 -12.50 14.68 9.21
C PHE A 106 -11.72 15.16 7.98
N GLN A 107 -11.47 16.48 7.90
CA GLN A 107 -10.82 17.10 6.74
C GLN A 107 -9.68 18.00 7.21
N LEU A 108 -8.58 17.99 6.46
CA LEU A 108 -7.40 18.83 6.69
C LEU A 108 -7.08 19.58 5.40
N PHE A 109 -7.12 20.92 5.47
CA PHE A 109 -6.78 21.79 4.35
C PHE A 109 -5.53 22.59 4.71
N THR A 110 -4.44 22.39 3.95
CA THR A 110 -3.15 23.04 4.19
C THR A 110 -2.64 23.72 2.92
N ASN A 111 -2.10 24.93 3.03
CA ASN A 111 -1.57 25.69 1.89
C ASN A 111 -0.12 25.31 1.50
N THR A 112 0.60 24.61 2.38
CA THR A 112 2.01 24.27 2.18
C THR A 112 2.23 22.76 2.24
N ALA A 113 2.12 22.17 3.42
CA ALA A 113 2.32 20.74 3.63
C ALA A 113 1.46 20.23 4.78
N SER A 114 0.99 18.99 4.64
CA SER A 114 0.53 18.16 5.73
C SER A 114 1.60 17.09 5.99
N GLN A 115 1.99 16.90 7.24
CA GLN A 115 3.03 15.94 7.61
C GLN A 115 2.48 14.99 8.68
N PHE A 116 2.77 13.70 8.53
CA PHE A 116 2.43 12.65 9.50
C PHE A 116 3.71 11.90 9.82
N PHE A 117 4.12 11.92 11.08
CA PHE A 117 5.32 11.26 11.56
C PHE A 117 4.98 10.36 12.75
N SER A 118 5.63 9.20 12.80
CA SER A 118 5.54 8.28 13.92
C SER A 118 6.87 7.54 14.06
N VAL A 119 7.27 7.25 15.30
CA VAL A 119 8.37 6.32 15.59
C VAL A 119 7.91 4.87 15.38
N GLY A 120 6.64 4.58 15.70
CA GLY A 120 6.01 3.29 15.45
C GLY A 120 5.29 3.25 14.10
N ALA A 121 4.53 2.19 13.86
CA ALA A 121 3.74 2.04 12.64
C ALA A 121 2.74 3.20 12.46
N MET A 122 2.59 3.68 11.23
CA MET A 122 1.47 4.50 10.79
C MET A 122 0.49 3.62 10.02
N GLN A 123 -0.80 3.74 10.31
CA GLN A 123 -1.83 2.94 9.65
C GLN A 123 -2.84 3.87 8.97
N PHE A 124 -3.12 3.58 7.70
CA PHE A 124 -4.25 4.15 6.96
C PHE A 124 -5.11 2.95 6.53
N SER A 125 -6.32 2.86 7.04
CA SER A 125 -7.21 1.72 6.82
C SER A 125 -8.65 2.17 6.62
N SER A 126 -9.39 1.42 5.80
CA SER A 126 -10.84 1.55 5.65
C SER A 126 -11.43 0.15 5.64
N THR A 127 -12.53 -0.06 6.38
CA THR A 127 -13.20 -1.36 6.50
C THR A 127 -14.43 -1.50 5.62
N GLY A 128 -14.95 -0.39 5.09
CA GLY A 128 -16.18 -0.37 4.28
C GLY A 128 -15.99 0.05 2.83
N SER A 129 -14.80 0.55 2.44
CA SER A 129 -14.54 1.07 1.09
C SER A 129 -13.04 1.20 0.81
N THR A 130 -12.68 1.73 -0.34
CA THR A 130 -11.29 1.99 -0.74
C THR A 130 -10.66 3.16 0.02
N ILE A 131 -9.33 3.10 0.19
CA ILE A 131 -8.51 4.29 0.51
C ILE A 131 -8.05 4.88 -0.82
N GLN A 132 -8.31 6.16 -1.03
CA GLN A 132 -7.86 6.87 -2.22
C GLN A 132 -6.67 7.77 -1.86
N VAL A 133 -5.55 7.61 -2.56
CA VAL A 133 -4.38 8.50 -2.47
C VAL A 133 -4.11 9.04 -3.87
N THR A 134 -4.16 10.35 -4.03
CA THR A 134 -4.01 11.02 -5.32
C THR A 134 -3.21 12.29 -5.16
N GLY A 135 -2.38 12.60 -6.16
CA GLY A 135 -1.68 13.88 -6.27
C GLY A 135 -1.62 14.31 -7.73
N THR A 136 -1.88 15.59 -8.01
CA THR A 136 -1.86 16.15 -9.36
C THR A 136 -0.50 15.95 -10.06
N PHE A 137 0.58 15.95 -9.29
CA PHE A 137 1.95 15.72 -9.77
C PHE A 137 2.47 14.30 -9.50
N GLY A 138 1.59 13.40 -9.02
CA GLY A 138 1.94 12.02 -8.66
C GLY A 138 1.94 11.75 -7.17
N VAL A 139 2.25 10.50 -6.82
CA VAL A 139 2.43 9.99 -5.45
C VAL A 139 3.79 9.30 -5.41
N GLU A 140 4.68 9.78 -4.54
CA GLU A 140 5.98 9.15 -4.30
C GLU A 140 5.88 8.26 -3.05
N ILE A 141 6.32 7.01 -3.16
CA ILE A 141 6.44 6.07 -2.04
C ILE A 141 7.88 5.57 -2.04
N ASN A 142 8.64 5.97 -1.01
CA ASN A 142 10.04 5.57 -0.85
C ASN A 142 10.18 4.61 0.34
N ALA A 143 10.54 3.36 0.07
CA ALA A 143 10.76 2.32 1.07
C ALA A 143 12.16 1.72 0.91
N ILE A 144 13.05 2.00 1.87
CA ILE A 144 14.50 1.73 1.73
C ILE A 144 14.89 0.32 2.22
N ALA A 145 14.38 -0.12 3.38
CA ALA A 145 14.84 -1.35 4.01
C ALA A 145 14.01 -2.60 3.62
N ASN A 146 12.69 -2.46 3.55
CA ASN A 146 11.76 -3.61 3.41
C ASN A 146 10.86 -3.52 2.16
N GLY A 147 11.10 -2.55 1.27
CA GLY A 147 10.32 -2.37 0.04
C GLY A 147 8.84 -2.04 0.26
N ILE A 148 8.07 -2.12 -0.83
CA ILE A 148 6.62 -1.92 -0.84
C ILE A 148 5.96 -3.28 -1.06
N THR A 149 5.06 -3.68 -0.15
CA THR A 149 4.26 -4.91 -0.30
C THR A 149 2.86 -4.56 -0.76
N LEU A 150 2.41 -5.17 -1.86
CA LEU A 150 1.06 -5.05 -2.38
C LEU A 150 0.39 -6.43 -2.33
N ASN A 151 -0.64 -6.59 -1.49
CA ASN A 151 -1.35 -7.85 -1.34
C ASN A 151 -2.58 -7.88 -2.24
N GLY A 152 -2.73 -8.95 -3.00
CA GLY A 152 -3.81 -9.12 -3.98
C GLY A 152 -3.46 -8.57 -5.36
N ASN A 153 -4.49 -8.40 -6.19
CA ASN A 153 -4.30 -7.96 -7.58
C ASN A 153 -3.84 -6.50 -7.63
N THR A 154 -2.77 -6.26 -8.38
CA THR A 154 -2.25 -4.91 -8.64
C THR A 154 -2.44 -4.57 -10.11
N SER A 155 -3.09 -3.43 -10.39
CA SER A 155 -3.29 -2.91 -11.74
C SER A 155 -2.43 -1.67 -11.94
N VAL A 156 -1.65 -1.65 -13.02
CA VAL A 156 -0.90 -0.47 -13.47
C VAL A 156 -1.46 -0.07 -14.82
N SER A 157 -2.21 1.04 -14.86
CA SER A 157 -2.93 1.47 -16.08
C SER A 157 -2.03 2.17 -17.09
N ASN A 158 -0.81 2.55 -16.70
CA ASN A 158 0.20 3.16 -17.55
C ASN A 158 1.47 2.27 -17.56
N ASN A 159 2.64 2.87 -17.79
CA ASN A 159 3.89 2.13 -17.81
C ASN A 159 4.35 1.73 -16.41
N LEU A 160 4.87 0.50 -16.29
CA LEU A 160 5.68 0.05 -15.17
C LEU A 160 7.16 0.16 -15.54
N SER A 161 7.94 0.93 -14.79
CA SER A 161 9.40 1.00 -14.93
C SER A 161 10.03 0.16 -13.83
N VAL A 162 10.90 -0.79 -14.20
CA VAL A 162 11.64 -1.65 -13.28
C VAL A 162 13.13 -1.50 -13.60
N THR A 163 13.89 -0.95 -12.66
CA THR A 163 15.35 -0.78 -12.80
C THR A 163 16.13 -1.99 -12.28
N GLY A 164 15.53 -2.74 -11.35
CA GLY A 164 16.03 -4.02 -10.88
C GLY A 164 15.54 -5.17 -11.75
N SER A 165 15.26 -6.31 -11.11
CA SER A 165 14.76 -7.52 -11.77
C SER A 165 13.36 -7.86 -11.26
N PHE A 166 12.61 -8.62 -12.06
CA PHE A 166 11.45 -9.33 -11.56
C PHE A 166 11.89 -10.58 -10.79
N ALA A 167 11.15 -10.96 -9.76
CA ALA A 167 11.30 -12.25 -9.12
C ALA A 167 10.18 -13.19 -9.58
N ASP A 168 10.49 -14.47 -9.77
CA ASP A 168 9.48 -15.50 -10.00
C ASP A 168 8.80 -15.94 -8.69
N SER A 169 7.95 -16.97 -8.77
CA SER A 169 7.21 -17.46 -7.59
C SER A 169 8.08 -18.12 -6.52
N SER A 170 9.36 -18.40 -6.80
CA SER A 170 10.35 -18.89 -5.83
C SER A 170 11.21 -17.77 -5.22
N GLY A 171 11.05 -16.53 -5.70
CA GLY A 171 11.90 -15.40 -5.35
C GLY A 171 13.16 -15.28 -6.20
N SER A 172 13.34 -16.13 -7.22
CA SER A 172 14.51 -16.07 -8.11
C SER A 172 14.37 -14.94 -9.12
N THR A 173 15.47 -14.21 -9.37
CA THR A 173 15.53 -13.14 -10.38
C THR A 173 15.99 -13.63 -11.76
N GLY A 174 16.18 -14.94 -11.92
CA GLY A 174 16.64 -15.55 -13.16
C GLY A 174 18.10 -15.23 -13.49
N THR A 175 18.55 -15.74 -14.63
CA THR A 175 19.86 -15.47 -15.22
C THR A 175 19.73 -14.86 -16.61
N ASN A 176 20.83 -14.32 -17.15
CA ASN A 176 20.84 -13.69 -18.47
C ASN A 176 20.30 -14.64 -19.56
N GLY A 177 19.42 -14.13 -20.41
CA GLY A 177 18.81 -14.85 -21.53
C GLY A 177 17.47 -15.53 -21.20
N GLN A 178 17.11 -15.68 -19.93
CA GLN A 178 15.87 -16.30 -19.53
C GLN A 178 14.65 -15.40 -19.75
N ILE A 179 13.49 -16.04 -19.96
CA ILE A 179 12.19 -15.39 -20.05
C ILE A 179 11.35 -15.83 -18.86
N LEU A 180 10.68 -14.89 -18.21
CA LEU A 180 9.72 -15.21 -17.16
C LEU A 180 8.44 -15.72 -17.80
N THR A 181 8.07 -16.96 -17.49
CA THR A 181 6.92 -17.64 -18.08
C THR A 181 5.88 -17.98 -17.01
N SER A 182 4.62 -18.07 -17.40
CA SER A 182 3.54 -18.56 -16.54
C SER A 182 3.62 -20.09 -16.38
N THR A 183 3.32 -20.56 -15.19
CA THR A 183 3.10 -21.98 -14.87
C THR A 183 1.67 -22.20 -14.40
N VAL A 184 1.29 -23.44 -14.05
CA VAL A 184 -0.04 -23.74 -13.50
C VAL A 184 -0.27 -23.03 -12.16
N THR A 185 0.79 -22.80 -11.39
CA THR A 185 0.71 -22.29 -10.01
C THR A 185 1.40 -20.95 -9.80
N GLY A 186 1.99 -20.35 -10.83
CA GLY A 186 2.72 -19.08 -10.70
C GLY A 186 3.56 -18.74 -11.92
N THR A 187 4.82 -18.38 -11.68
CA THR A 187 5.79 -18.00 -12.69
C THR A 187 7.13 -18.67 -12.43
N GLN A 188 7.87 -18.93 -13.49
CA GLN A 188 9.22 -19.49 -13.43
C GLN A 188 10.07 -18.92 -14.57
N TRP A 189 11.34 -18.63 -14.27
CA TRP A 189 12.33 -18.33 -15.30
C TRP A 189 12.64 -19.58 -16.12
N ASN A 190 12.48 -19.46 -17.43
CA ASN A 190 12.79 -20.52 -18.37
C ASN A 190 13.75 -20.00 -19.43
N ASP A 191 14.78 -20.78 -19.75
CA ASP A 191 15.62 -20.50 -20.90
C ASP A 191 14.78 -20.66 -22.17
N PRO A 192 14.73 -19.66 -23.07
CA PRO A 192 14.10 -19.85 -24.36
C PRO A 192 14.79 -21.01 -25.06
N ALA A 193 14.03 -22.08 -25.34
CA ALA A 193 14.59 -23.32 -25.84
C ALA A 193 15.34 -23.05 -27.15
N THR A 194 16.62 -23.43 -27.19
CA THR A 194 17.27 -23.76 -28.45
C THR A 194 16.49 -24.93 -29.07
N ALA A 195 16.42 -24.99 -30.40
CA ALA A 195 15.73 -26.09 -31.06
C ALA A 195 16.36 -27.44 -30.62
N GLU A 196 15.55 -28.32 -30.02
CA GLU A 196 16.02 -29.62 -29.55
C GLU A 196 16.45 -30.47 -30.76
N VAL A 197 17.66 -31.02 -30.72
CA VAL A 197 18.17 -31.93 -31.76
C VAL A 197 17.89 -33.37 -31.34
N VAL A 198 17.01 -34.04 -32.08
CA VAL A 198 16.58 -35.43 -31.83
C VAL A 198 17.24 -36.36 -32.84
N ASN A 199 18.12 -37.24 -32.35
CA ASN A 199 18.77 -38.26 -33.18
C ASN A 199 17.93 -39.54 -33.28
N GLN A 200 17.65 -39.96 -34.51
CA GLN A 200 16.90 -41.18 -34.84
C GLN A 200 17.80 -42.18 -35.56
N VAL A 201 17.77 -43.44 -35.10
CA VAL A 201 18.50 -44.57 -35.72
C VAL A 201 17.57 -45.65 -36.27
N SER A 202 16.26 -45.43 -36.16
CA SER A 202 15.19 -46.33 -36.60
C SER A 202 14.02 -45.54 -37.20
N ASN A 203 13.02 -46.23 -37.74
CA ASN A 203 11.80 -45.57 -38.23
C ASN A 203 11.13 -44.78 -37.10
N TYR A 204 10.57 -43.62 -37.42
CA TYR A 204 9.96 -42.73 -36.44
C TYR A 204 8.60 -42.24 -36.92
N THR A 205 7.65 -42.09 -35.99
CA THR A 205 6.36 -41.45 -36.25
C THR A 205 6.28 -40.18 -35.44
N LEU A 206 6.05 -39.04 -36.11
CA LEU A 206 5.99 -37.73 -35.45
C LEU A 206 4.84 -37.64 -34.45
N THR A 207 4.98 -36.75 -33.48
CA THR A 207 3.99 -36.39 -32.48
C THR A 207 3.85 -34.88 -32.40
N ALA A 208 2.78 -34.35 -31.77
CA ALA A 208 2.62 -32.91 -31.60
C ALA A 208 3.76 -32.26 -30.80
N ASN A 209 4.40 -33.02 -29.92
CA ASN A 209 5.52 -32.55 -29.09
C ASN A 209 6.82 -32.34 -29.89
N ASP A 210 6.89 -32.82 -31.13
CA ASP A 210 8.07 -32.68 -31.98
C ASP A 210 8.13 -31.34 -32.71
N ASN A 211 7.11 -30.50 -32.56
CA ASN A 211 7.04 -29.20 -33.21
C ASN A 211 8.23 -28.30 -32.81
N GLY A 212 8.90 -27.72 -33.81
CA GLY A 212 10.07 -26.87 -33.64
C GLY A 212 11.39 -27.62 -33.43
N LYS A 213 11.39 -28.96 -33.42
CA LYS A 213 12.62 -29.76 -33.25
C LYS A 213 13.39 -29.96 -34.55
N VAL A 214 14.66 -30.32 -34.40
CA VAL A 214 15.56 -30.73 -35.48
C VAL A 214 15.80 -32.24 -35.39
N PHE A 215 15.34 -32.99 -36.39
CA PHE A 215 15.58 -34.42 -36.47
C PHE A 215 16.85 -34.72 -37.26
N THR A 216 17.77 -35.47 -36.65
CA THR A 216 18.92 -36.06 -37.34
C THR A 216 18.72 -37.56 -37.48
N PHE A 217 18.94 -38.11 -38.68
CA PHE A 217 18.80 -39.54 -38.94
C PHE A 217 20.18 -40.15 -39.16
N ASN A 218 20.60 -40.97 -38.20
CA ASN A 218 21.91 -41.60 -38.15
C ASN A 218 21.79 -43.12 -38.29
N SER A 219 21.44 -43.59 -39.48
CA SER A 219 21.41 -45.01 -39.80
C SER A 219 22.15 -45.28 -41.10
N THR A 220 22.72 -46.49 -41.23
CA THR A 220 23.26 -46.99 -42.50
C THR A 220 22.17 -47.60 -43.39
N GLY A 221 21.06 -48.03 -42.79
CA GLY A 221 19.88 -48.54 -43.48
C GLY A 221 18.86 -47.43 -43.75
N ASN A 222 18.05 -47.60 -44.79
CA ASN A 222 16.99 -46.64 -45.09
C ASN A 222 15.94 -46.63 -43.97
N LEU A 223 15.50 -45.44 -43.59
CA LEU A 223 14.50 -45.20 -42.56
C LEU A 223 13.27 -44.50 -43.14
N THR A 224 12.15 -44.63 -42.45
CA THR A 224 10.91 -43.92 -42.75
C THR A 224 10.55 -43.00 -41.59
N LEU A 225 10.32 -41.73 -41.91
CA LEU A 225 9.68 -40.76 -41.04
C LEU A 225 8.20 -40.68 -41.42
N THR A 226 7.34 -41.12 -40.51
CA THR A 226 5.89 -41.14 -40.72
C THR A 226 5.25 -39.90 -40.11
N VAL A 227 4.44 -39.21 -40.91
CA VAL A 227 3.62 -38.07 -40.50
C VAL A 227 2.21 -38.57 -40.20
N PRO A 228 1.76 -38.60 -38.92
CA PRO A 228 0.42 -39.02 -38.59
C PRO A 228 -0.62 -37.94 -38.92
N SER A 229 -1.90 -38.32 -38.91
CA SER A 229 -3.00 -37.35 -38.94
C SER A 229 -3.11 -36.60 -37.62
N GLY A 230 -3.56 -35.34 -37.65
CA GLY A 230 -3.91 -34.58 -36.44
C GLY A 230 -2.79 -33.77 -35.81
N LEU A 231 -1.62 -33.64 -36.44
CA LEU A 231 -0.66 -32.61 -36.03
C LEU A 231 -1.24 -31.21 -36.31
N PRO A 232 -0.93 -30.21 -35.46
CA PRO A 232 -1.51 -28.87 -35.58
C PRO A 232 -1.06 -28.15 -36.87
N ILE A 233 -1.91 -27.26 -37.38
CA ILE A 233 -1.52 -26.32 -38.44
C ILE A 233 -0.36 -25.45 -37.93
N GLY A 234 0.68 -25.28 -38.74
CA GLY A 234 1.92 -24.63 -38.32
C GLY A 234 2.95 -25.56 -37.67
N PHE A 235 2.64 -26.86 -37.52
CA PHE A 235 3.64 -27.87 -37.17
C PHE A 235 4.82 -27.78 -38.13
N ASN A 236 6.04 -27.65 -37.60
CA ASN A 236 7.25 -27.51 -38.41
C ASN A 236 8.43 -28.25 -37.77
N ILE A 237 9.24 -28.91 -38.60
CA ILE A 237 10.48 -29.56 -38.18
C ILE A 237 11.56 -29.41 -39.25
N SER A 238 12.82 -29.50 -38.82
CA SER A 238 13.96 -29.72 -39.72
C SER A 238 14.36 -31.19 -39.69
N ILE A 239 14.81 -31.71 -40.82
CA ILE A 239 15.20 -33.11 -41.02
C ILE A 239 16.58 -33.14 -41.67
N TYR A 240 17.51 -33.92 -41.13
CA TYR A 240 18.86 -34.06 -41.67
C TYR A 240 19.28 -35.53 -41.74
N GLN A 241 19.65 -36.00 -42.92
CA GLN A 241 20.29 -37.30 -43.09
C GLN A 241 21.78 -37.16 -42.72
N ILE A 242 22.21 -37.68 -41.58
CA ILE A 242 23.61 -37.52 -41.13
C ILE A 242 24.48 -38.78 -41.38
N ASN A 243 23.87 -39.86 -41.85
CA ASN A 243 24.55 -41.11 -42.23
C ASN A 243 24.06 -41.61 -43.60
N THR A 244 24.51 -42.77 -44.08
CA THR A 244 24.30 -43.24 -45.46
C THR A 244 22.88 -43.73 -45.75
N GLY A 245 22.15 -44.15 -44.72
CA GLY A 245 20.75 -44.57 -44.79
C GLY A 245 19.84 -43.40 -45.11
N ARG A 246 19.01 -43.55 -46.14
CA ARG A 246 18.13 -42.49 -46.62
C ARG A 246 16.85 -42.43 -45.81
N VAL A 247 16.30 -41.23 -45.64
CA VAL A 247 15.06 -40.99 -44.90
C VAL A 247 13.95 -40.76 -45.90
N THR A 248 12.93 -41.61 -45.88
CA THR A 248 11.70 -41.44 -46.64
C THR A 248 10.63 -40.83 -45.77
N ILE A 249 10.07 -39.70 -46.19
CA ILE A 249 8.99 -39.00 -45.50
C ILE A 249 7.68 -39.53 -46.09
N SER A 250 6.84 -40.08 -45.24
CA SER A 250 5.58 -40.71 -45.65
C SER A 250 4.42 -40.21 -44.78
N GLY A 251 3.28 -39.94 -45.39
CA GLY A 251 2.04 -39.64 -44.67
C GLY A 251 1.29 -40.92 -44.30
N ALA A 252 0.72 -40.97 -43.10
CA ALA A 252 -0.25 -42.00 -42.73
C ALA A 252 -1.55 -41.86 -43.55
N GLY A 253 -2.52 -42.78 -43.37
CA GLY A 253 -3.81 -42.72 -44.05
C GLY A 253 -4.50 -41.36 -43.85
N GLY A 254 -4.86 -40.70 -44.96
CA GLY A 254 -5.51 -39.38 -44.95
C GLY A 254 -4.55 -38.18 -44.79
N VAL A 255 -3.23 -38.40 -44.80
CA VAL A 255 -2.21 -37.34 -44.77
C VAL A 255 -1.56 -37.18 -46.14
N SER A 256 -1.52 -35.93 -46.63
CA SER A 256 -0.86 -35.58 -47.88
C SER A 256 0.49 -34.93 -47.62
N ILE A 257 1.55 -35.55 -48.14
CA ILE A 257 2.89 -34.95 -48.22
C ILE A 257 3.03 -34.34 -49.61
N LEU A 258 3.20 -33.03 -49.66
CA LEU A 258 3.21 -32.23 -50.87
C LEU A 258 4.66 -31.79 -51.13
N ASN A 259 5.21 -32.21 -52.26
CA ASN A 259 6.47 -31.71 -52.79
C ASN A 259 6.29 -31.40 -54.28
N ARG A 260 6.74 -30.22 -54.74
CA ARG A 260 6.55 -29.77 -56.13
C ARG A 260 7.10 -30.75 -57.18
N LEU A 261 8.19 -31.45 -56.85
CA LEU A 261 8.86 -32.39 -57.74
C LEU A 261 8.49 -33.85 -57.44
N SER A 262 7.50 -34.08 -56.57
CA SER A 262 7.09 -35.41 -56.09
C SER A 262 8.25 -36.22 -55.50
N ARG A 263 9.15 -35.55 -54.77
CA ARG A 263 10.31 -36.15 -54.12
C ARG A 263 10.07 -36.26 -52.62
N PHE A 264 10.23 -37.46 -52.07
CA PHE A 264 9.87 -37.77 -50.68
C PHE A 264 10.99 -38.44 -49.88
N THR A 265 12.15 -38.63 -50.49
CA THR A 265 13.31 -39.23 -49.83
C THR A 265 14.48 -38.26 -49.87
N THR A 266 15.27 -38.20 -48.80
CA THR A 266 16.51 -37.39 -48.75
C THR A 266 17.49 -37.80 -49.85
N ALA A 267 18.17 -36.82 -50.47
CA ALA A 267 18.97 -37.05 -51.66
C ALA A 267 20.26 -37.85 -51.38
N GLY A 268 20.89 -37.66 -50.22
CA GLY A 268 22.13 -38.32 -49.81
C GLY A 268 22.59 -37.88 -48.41
N GLN A 269 23.78 -38.33 -48.01
CA GLN A 269 24.36 -37.91 -46.74
C GLN A 269 24.49 -36.38 -46.69
N HIS A 270 24.13 -35.80 -45.55
CA HIS A 270 24.02 -34.37 -45.29
C HIS A 270 22.86 -33.63 -45.99
N ALA A 271 21.97 -34.33 -46.69
CA ALA A 271 20.76 -33.72 -47.22
C ALA A 271 19.86 -33.23 -46.08
N GLY A 272 19.47 -31.96 -46.18
CA GLY A 272 18.51 -31.30 -45.29
C GLY A 272 17.13 -31.19 -45.93
N ALA A 273 16.09 -31.38 -45.14
CA ALA A 273 14.70 -31.21 -45.53
C ALA A 273 13.90 -30.46 -44.45
N GLY A 274 12.89 -29.72 -44.87
CA GLY A 274 11.93 -29.06 -43.99
C GLY A 274 10.54 -29.62 -44.24
N LEU A 275 9.79 -29.84 -43.16
CA LEU A 275 8.39 -30.27 -43.23
C LEU A 275 7.53 -29.26 -42.48
N VAL A 276 6.49 -28.74 -43.12
CA VAL A 276 5.56 -27.78 -42.51
C VAL A 276 4.10 -28.12 -42.81
N SER A 277 3.25 -28.11 -41.78
CA SER A 277 1.79 -28.23 -41.94
C SER A 277 1.19 -26.87 -42.32
N THR A 278 0.57 -26.79 -43.50
CA THR A 278 -0.07 -25.55 -43.98
C THR A 278 -1.59 -25.58 -43.84
N SER A 279 -2.18 -26.76 -43.73
CA SER A 279 -3.58 -26.99 -43.38
C SER A 279 -3.75 -28.40 -42.82
N THR A 280 -4.94 -28.71 -42.28
CA THR A 280 -5.23 -30.03 -41.69
C THR A 280 -4.77 -31.17 -42.59
N ASN A 281 -3.87 -32.01 -42.07
CA ASN A 281 -3.29 -33.18 -42.75
C ASN A 281 -2.57 -32.90 -44.08
N ASN A 282 -2.26 -31.65 -44.41
CA ASN A 282 -1.45 -31.28 -45.59
C ASN A 282 -0.11 -30.71 -45.14
N PHE A 283 0.97 -31.35 -45.58
CA PHE A 283 2.33 -30.97 -45.21
C PHE A 283 3.14 -30.67 -46.45
N HIS A 284 3.81 -29.54 -46.47
CA HIS A 284 4.76 -29.18 -47.52
C HIS A 284 6.14 -29.67 -47.11
N LEU A 285 6.72 -30.51 -47.95
CA LEU A 285 8.07 -31.02 -47.81
C LEU A 285 8.98 -30.27 -48.79
N THR A 286 10.07 -29.70 -48.29
CA THR A 286 11.08 -28.96 -49.05
C THR A 286 12.48 -29.46 -48.71
N GLY A 287 13.47 -29.11 -49.54
CA GLY A 287 14.88 -29.43 -49.29
C GLY A 287 15.53 -30.27 -50.39
N ASP A 288 16.66 -30.88 -50.04
CA ASP A 288 17.45 -31.71 -50.95
C ASP A 288 16.91 -33.14 -50.98
N LEU A 289 16.02 -33.38 -51.93
CA LEU A 289 15.22 -34.59 -52.04
C LEU A 289 15.42 -35.24 -53.40
N ARG A 290 15.07 -36.53 -53.47
CA ARG A 290 15.07 -37.36 -54.68
C ARG A 290 13.78 -38.16 -54.83
N LEU A 291 13.61 -38.71 -56.04
CA LEU A 291 12.60 -39.73 -56.36
C LEU A 291 12.95 -41.07 -55.69
#